data_AF-A0AA40HEV3-F1
#
_entry.id   AF-A0AA40HEV3-F1
#
_cell.length_a   1.000
_cell.length_b   1.000
_cell.length_c   1.000
_cell.angle_alpha   90.00
_cell.angle_beta   90.00
_cell.angle_gamma   90.00
#
_symmetry.space_group_name_H-M   'P 1'
#
loop_
_entity.id
_entity.type
_entity.pdbx_description
1 polymer ?
#
loop_
_entity_poly.entity_id
_entity_poly.type
_entity_poly.pdbx_seq_one_letter_code
_entity_poly.pdbx_strand_id
1 'polypeptide(L)'
;MRRRLNDSRALAKAPGTGLAMLHVTRGVWASWVRRWPVLPALLGPTRALSSLAAKMGEYRRMWNPTEPRDWAQQYQERFIPFSKEQLLRLLIQEFHSSPAEKAALEEFSAHVDVCTLFHYHQILNRLQALYDPINPDRETLDQPSLTDPQRLSNEQEVLLALEPLLAQANFSPLSEDTLAYALVVHHPQDEVQVTINLDQYIYMQFWALGQRVGKMPRMSNLGSRRFFFYKSTPAVRRYFKRVVLAARTKRGHLVLKSFKDTPLEGLEQLLPELKVRTSALQRTLLNLFLVVSGVAVFVNVGMVVLTDLKMGTSLLLLFFAAFMGLRASKMFGQQRSVQALELAHMLYYRSTSNNSELLSALALRAQDEHSKEALLAHSFLARRPRGASGSPEETSQWLQTEVENWLLAQTGCAVTFNGARALGHLRALTESLGTCPPSGFPKLDPAATDTPPAGPAQQ
;
A
#
# COMPACT_ATOMS: atom_id res chain seq x y z
N MET A 1 20.62 66.35 -22.15
CA MET A 1 22.02 66.68 -21.81
C MET A 1 22.74 65.36 -21.49
N ARG A 2 23.53 64.78 -22.41
CA ARG A 2 25.03 64.70 -22.37
C ARG A 2 25.54 64.26 -20.97
N ARG A 3 26.27 63.16 -20.71
CA ARG A 3 27.40 62.41 -21.35
C ARG A 3 27.47 61.01 -20.67
N ARG A 4 27.76 59.89 -21.35
CA ARG A 4 29.07 59.32 -21.81
C ARG A 4 30.13 59.08 -20.71
N LEU A 5 30.50 57.81 -20.50
CA LEU A 5 31.85 57.23 -20.22
C LEU A 5 31.62 55.72 -20.00
N ASN A 6 31.82 54.81 -20.96
CA ASN A 6 33.09 54.20 -21.37
C ASN A 6 34.10 54.01 -20.23
N ASP A 7 34.38 52.76 -19.86
CA ASP A 7 35.72 52.23 -20.11
C ASP A 7 35.76 50.69 -20.12
N SER A 8 36.45 50.20 -21.14
CA SER A 8 36.84 48.81 -21.35
C SER A 8 38.30 48.66 -20.91
N ARG A 9 38.66 47.60 -20.19
CA ARG A 9 40.05 47.11 -20.19
C ARG A 9 40.11 45.60 -19.97
N ALA A 10 40.99 44.99 -20.75
CA ALA A 10 41.08 43.59 -21.05
C ALA A 10 42.17 42.86 -20.23
N LEU A 11 42.02 41.54 -20.21
CA LEU A 11 43.05 40.48 -20.24
C LEU A 11 44.13 40.40 -19.14
N ALA A 12 44.06 39.32 -18.36
CA ALA A 12 45.24 38.54 -17.97
C ALA A 12 44.89 37.04 -17.96
N LYS A 13 45.82 36.20 -18.44
CA LYS A 13 45.64 34.79 -18.82
C LYS A 13 46.58 33.91 -17.97
N ALA A 14 46.02 32.79 -17.45
CA ALA A 14 46.64 31.50 -17.07
C ALA A 14 47.50 31.43 -15.77
N PRO A 15 47.75 30.23 -15.15
CA PRO A 15 47.52 28.86 -15.65
C PRO A 15 46.82 27.88 -14.67
N GLY A 16 46.65 26.64 -15.14
CA GLY A 16 45.77 25.59 -14.62
C GLY A 16 46.14 24.96 -13.27
N THR A 17 45.15 24.27 -12.72
CA THR A 17 45.34 23.10 -11.86
C THR A 17 44.11 22.21 -12.00
N GLY A 18 44.35 20.96 -12.36
CA GLY A 18 43.33 20.01 -12.79
C GLY A 18 42.35 19.65 -11.67
N LEU A 19 41.06 19.80 -11.96
CA LEU A 19 40.01 19.11 -11.22
C LEU A 19 39.91 17.71 -11.82
N ALA A 20 40.56 16.77 -11.14
CA ALA A 20 40.44 15.36 -11.38
C ALA A 20 38.96 14.96 -11.32
N MET A 21 38.47 14.44 -12.45
CA MET A 21 37.25 13.66 -12.54
C MET A 21 37.30 12.55 -11.49
N LEU A 22 36.49 12.66 -10.44
CA LEU A 22 36.09 11.50 -9.66
C LEU A 22 35.08 10.72 -10.51
N HIS A 23 35.62 9.82 -11.33
CA HIS A 23 34.88 8.68 -11.86
C HIS A 23 34.38 7.87 -10.66
N VAL A 24 33.16 8.17 -10.21
CA VAL A 24 32.43 7.31 -9.28
C VAL A 24 32.12 6.03 -10.05
N THR A 25 32.74 4.96 -9.58
CA THR A 25 32.73 3.63 -10.17
C THR A 25 31.32 3.07 -10.23
N ARG A 26 30.84 2.99 -11.47
CA ARG A 26 29.66 2.27 -11.92
C ARG A 26 29.94 0.76 -11.78
N GLY A 27 29.85 0.21 -10.56
CA GLY A 27 30.45 -1.10 -10.32
C GLY A 27 29.97 -1.89 -9.10
N VAL A 28 28.70 -1.82 -8.69
CA VAL A 28 28.15 -2.80 -7.71
C VAL A 28 26.71 -3.25 -8.03
N TRP A 29 25.96 -2.50 -8.85
CA TRP A 29 24.58 -2.85 -9.22
C TRP A 29 24.45 -3.98 -10.25
N ALA A 30 25.54 -4.41 -10.91
CA ALA A 30 25.46 -5.32 -12.06
C ALA A 30 25.46 -6.82 -11.69
N SER A 31 25.84 -7.22 -10.47
CA SER A 31 25.93 -8.65 -10.10
C SER A 31 24.65 -9.19 -9.46
N TRP A 32 23.83 -8.33 -8.83
CA TRP A 32 22.61 -8.73 -8.12
C TRP A 32 21.38 -8.95 -9.03
N VAL A 33 21.51 -8.70 -10.33
CA VAL A 33 20.40 -8.78 -11.32
C VAL A 33 20.49 -10.04 -12.22
N ARG A 34 21.53 -10.88 -12.11
CA ARG A 34 21.79 -11.95 -13.09
C ARG A 34 21.05 -13.28 -12.89
N ARG A 35 20.18 -13.42 -11.89
CA ARG A 35 19.32 -14.61 -11.75
C ARG A 35 17.91 -14.25 -11.30
N TRP A 36 17.22 -13.44 -12.10
CA TRP A 36 15.76 -13.48 -12.13
C TRP A 36 15.34 -14.04 -13.49
N PRO A 37 14.35 -14.95 -13.56
CA PRO A 37 13.72 -15.25 -14.83
C PRO A 37 13.21 -13.92 -15.38
N VAL A 38 13.58 -13.63 -16.63
CA VAL A 38 13.08 -12.49 -17.39
C VAL A 38 11.55 -12.62 -17.45
N LEU A 39 10.87 -11.99 -16.50
CA LEU A 39 9.43 -11.76 -16.59
C LEU A 39 9.23 -10.66 -17.65
N PRO A 40 8.22 -10.80 -18.52
CA PRO A 40 8.14 -9.99 -19.72
C PRO A 40 8.02 -8.52 -19.34
N ALA A 41 8.79 -7.67 -20.02
CA ALA A 41 8.59 -6.23 -20.04
C ALA A 41 7.08 -5.93 -20.08
N LEU A 42 6.60 -5.23 -19.05
CA LEU A 42 5.22 -4.77 -18.89
C LEU A 42 4.76 -4.15 -20.22
N LEU A 43 4.00 -4.96 -20.96
CA LEU A 43 3.31 -4.60 -22.19
C LEU A 43 2.44 -3.37 -21.94
N GLY A 44 2.38 -2.48 -22.93
CA GLY A 44 1.78 -1.16 -22.82
C GLY A 44 0.42 -1.11 -22.09
N PRO A 45 0.14 -0.01 -21.36
CA PRO A 45 -0.95 0.08 -20.37
C PRO A 45 -2.33 -0.33 -20.88
N THR A 46 -2.61 -0.11 -22.17
CA THR A 46 -3.90 -0.44 -22.81
C THR A 46 -4.14 -1.95 -22.99
N ARG A 47 -3.07 -2.75 -23.14
CA ARG A 47 -3.19 -4.21 -23.34
C ARG A 47 -3.46 -4.94 -22.03
N ALA A 48 -2.92 -4.46 -20.92
CA ALA A 48 -3.13 -5.05 -19.60
C ALA A 48 -4.59 -4.91 -19.13
N LEU A 49 -5.18 -3.71 -19.27
CA LEU A 49 -6.58 -3.50 -18.85
C LEU A 49 -7.61 -4.20 -19.75
N SER A 50 -7.30 -4.40 -21.04
CA SER A 50 -8.18 -5.18 -21.93
C SER A 50 -8.14 -6.68 -21.62
N SER A 51 -6.98 -7.24 -21.26
CA SER A 51 -6.86 -8.60 -20.72
C SER A 51 -7.67 -8.75 -19.43
N LEU A 52 -7.51 -7.82 -18.49
CA LEU A 52 -8.26 -7.79 -17.23
C LEU A 52 -9.77 -7.71 -17.47
N ALA A 53 -10.23 -6.85 -18.40
CA ALA A 53 -11.63 -6.72 -18.75
C ALA A 53 -12.24 -8.03 -19.29
N ALA A 54 -11.47 -8.78 -20.10
CA ALA A 54 -11.89 -10.08 -20.61
C ALA A 54 -12.07 -11.10 -19.48
N LYS A 55 -11.09 -11.23 -18.57
CA LYS A 55 -11.18 -12.10 -17.39
C LYS A 55 -12.31 -11.72 -16.45
N MET A 56 -12.51 -10.43 -16.19
CA MET A 56 -13.67 -9.95 -15.43
C MET A 56 -15.00 -10.35 -16.11
N GLY A 57 -15.04 -10.36 -17.43
CA GLY A 57 -16.18 -10.84 -18.21
C GLY A 57 -16.45 -12.34 -18.02
N GLU A 58 -15.41 -13.16 -17.90
CA GLU A 58 -15.52 -14.59 -17.61
C GLU A 58 -16.12 -14.82 -16.22
N TYR A 59 -15.58 -14.16 -15.18
CA TYR A 59 -16.10 -14.26 -13.82
C TYR A 59 -17.55 -13.78 -13.69
N ARG A 60 -17.96 -12.74 -14.42
CA ARG A 60 -19.35 -12.27 -14.43
C ARG A 60 -20.34 -13.26 -15.04
N ARG A 61 -19.88 -14.15 -15.93
CA ARG A 61 -20.71 -15.21 -16.54
C ARG A 61 -20.83 -16.43 -15.64
N MET A 62 -19.95 -16.58 -14.65
CA MET A 62 -20.03 -17.68 -13.71
C MET A 62 -21.17 -17.45 -12.72
N TRP A 63 -22.04 -18.46 -12.56
CA TRP A 63 -23.10 -18.43 -11.56
C TRP A 63 -22.55 -18.44 -10.13
N ASN A 64 -21.48 -19.20 -9.89
CA ASN A 64 -20.69 -19.23 -8.66
C ASN A 64 -19.21 -19.06 -9.00
N PRO A 65 -18.67 -17.83 -8.96
CA PRO A 65 -17.26 -17.59 -9.26
C PRO A 65 -16.39 -18.34 -8.26
N THR A 66 -15.48 -19.17 -8.77
CA THR A 66 -14.53 -19.95 -7.96
C THR A 66 -13.26 -19.15 -7.77
N GLU A 67 -12.61 -19.31 -6.62
CA GLU A 67 -11.32 -18.68 -6.36
C GLU A 67 -10.28 -19.11 -7.41
N PRO A 68 -9.37 -18.19 -7.81
CA PRO A 68 -8.25 -18.52 -8.69
C PRO A 68 -7.40 -19.68 -8.16
N ARG A 69 -6.84 -20.47 -9.08
CA ARG A 69 -5.96 -21.59 -8.74
C ARG A 69 -4.74 -21.09 -7.98
N ASP A 70 -4.32 -21.85 -6.96
CA ASP A 70 -3.14 -21.60 -6.13
C ASP A 70 -3.15 -20.26 -5.36
N TRP A 71 -4.28 -19.57 -5.28
CA TRP A 71 -4.41 -18.31 -4.53
C TRP A 71 -3.80 -18.42 -3.13
N ALA A 72 -4.17 -19.49 -2.43
CA ALA A 72 -3.75 -19.68 -1.06
C ALA A 72 -2.24 -19.97 -0.90
N GLN A 73 -1.59 -20.47 -1.95
CA GLN A 73 -0.14 -20.69 -1.98
C GLN A 73 0.60 -19.42 -2.40
N GLN A 74 0.07 -18.68 -3.37
CA GLN A 74 0.69 -17.46 -3.90
C GLN A 74 0.71 -16.33 -2.87
N TYR A 75 -0.36 -16.18 -2.08
CA TYR A 75 -0.53 -15.08 -1.14
C TYR A 75 -0.40 -15.52 0.32
N GLN A 76 0.43 -16.51 0.62
CA GLN A 76 0.76 -16.87 2.01
C GLN A 76 1.34 -15.67 2.77
N GLU A 77 1.16 -15.68 4.09
CA GLU A 77 1.69 -14.64 4.97
C GLU A 77 3.23 -14.67 4.93
N ARG A 78 3.85 -13.55 4.55
CA ARG A 78 5.31 -13.41 4.52
C ARG A 78 5.83 -12.44 5.58
N PHE A 79 4.93 -11.74 6.27
CA PHE A 79 5.30 -10.78 7.29
C PHE A 79 5.71 -11.49 8.58
N ILE A 80 6.92 -11.20 9.07
CA ILE A 80 7.40 -11.70 10.36
C ILE A 80 6.72 -10.90 11.49
N PRO A 81 5.82 -11.52 12.29
CA PRO A 81 4.94 -10.80 13.20
C PRO A 81 5.60 -10.47 14.55
N PHE A 82 6.86 -10.06 14.52
CA PHE A 82 7.62 -9.64 15.70
C PHE A 82 8.23 -8.26 15.47
N SER A 83 8.37 -7.47 16.53
CA SER A 83 9.30 -6.35 16.51
C SER A 83 10.73 -6.88 16.51
N LYS A 84 11.68 -6.06 16.04
CA LYS A 84 13.10 -6.44 16.07
C LYS A 84 13.57 -6.77 17.49
N GLU A 85 13.14 -5.99 18.49
CA GLU A 85 13.52 -6.16 19.89
C GLU A 85 12.91 -7.42 20.49
N GLN A 86 11.66 -7.74 20.15
CA GLN A 86 11.01 -8.99 20.54
C GLN A 86 11.77 -10.17 19.96
N LEU A 87 12.11 -10.10 18.67
CA LEU A 87 12.88 -11.14 17.99
C LEU A 87 14.25 -11.35 18.65
N LEU A 88 15.00 -10.28 18.90
CA LEU A 88 16.28 -10.36 19.61
C LEU A 88 16.16 -11.01 20.98
N ARG A 89 15.15 -10.62 21.78
CA ARG A 89 14.93 -11.22 23.09
C ARG A 89 14.65 -12.72 23.00
N LEU A 90 13.82 -13.15 22.05
CA LEU A 90 13.52 -14.57 21.83
C LEU A 90 14.78 -15.33 21.39
N LEU A 91 15.54 -14.79 20.44
CA LEU A 91 16.78 -15.41 19.96
C LEU A 91 17.85 -15.51 21.07
N ILE A 92 17.97 -14.50 21.94
CA ILE A 92 18.88 -14.54 23.09
C ILE A 92 18.43 -15.60 24.10
N GLN A 93 17.14 -15.68 24.40
CA GLN A 93 16.60 -16.65 25.34
C GLN A 93 16.80 -18.09 24.85
N GLU A 94 16.59 -18.34 23.56
CA GLU A 94 16.57 -19.70 23.02
C GLU A 94 17.92 -20.18 22.48
N PHE A 95 18.73 -19.30 21.87
CA PHE A 95 19.93 -19.70 21.12
C PHE A 95 21.24 -19.12 21.65
N HIS A 96 21.20 -17.96 22.32
CA HIS A 96 22.41 -17.23 22.75
C HIS A 96 22.39 -16.97 24.26
N SER A 97 22.24 -18.04 25.04
CA SER A 97 22.12 -17.95 26.50
C SER A 97 23.43 -17.60 27.21
N SER A 98 24.59 -17.79 26.55
CA SER A 98 25.88 -17.42 27.15
C SER A 98 26.15 -15.91 27.04
N PRO A 99 26.81 -15.27 28.03
CA PRO A 99 27.09 -13.83 28.00
C PRO A 99 27.88 -13.37 26.77
N ALA A 100 28.80 -14.21 26.27
CA ALA A 100 29.62 -13.91 25.10
C ALA A 100 28.81 -13.97 23.80
N GLU A 101 27.97 -14.99 23.63
CA GLU A 101 27.10 -15.11 22.45
C GLU A 101 26.04 -14.01 22.42
N LYS A 102 25.50 -13.65 23.59
CA LYS A 102 24.58 -12.52 23.73
C LYS A 102 25.24 -11.22 23.26
N ALA A 103 26.43 -10.91 23.76
CA ALA A 103 27.15 -9.69 23.37
C ALA A 103 27.46 -9.69 21.86
N ALA A 104 27.86 -10.82 21.29
CA ALA A 104 28.13 -10.95 19.86
C ALA A 104 26.86 -10.75 19.01
N LEU A 105 25.70 -11.27 19.43
CA LEU A 105 24.44 -11.05 18.73
C LEU A 105 23.97 -9.59 18.82
N GLU A 106 24.14 -8.94 19.97
CA GLU A 106 23.80 -7.53 20.16
C GLU A 106 24.69 -6.62 19.28
N GLU A 107 25.99 -6.90 19.21
CA GLU A 107 26.94 -6.21 18.32
C GLU A 107 26.56 -6.40 16.84
N PHE A 108 26.27 -7.65 16.44
CA PHE A 108 25.80 -7.94 15.09
C PHE A 108 24.51 -7.17 14.77
N SER A 109 23.53 -7.18 15.69
CA SER A 109 22.27 -6.46 15.53
C SER A 109 22.47 -4.95 15.33
N ALA A 110 23.38 -4.34 16.10
CA ALA A 110 23.72 -2.92 15.96
C ALA A 110 24.40 -2.64 14.61
N HIS A 111 25.28 -3.53 14.16
CA HIS A 111 25.90 -3.43 12.84
C HIS A 111 24.86 -3.50 11.71
N VAL A 112 23.90 -4.43 11.81
CA VAL A 112 22.79 -4.55 10.85
C VAL A 112 21.95 -3.28 10.81
N ASP A 113 21.65 -2.66 11.96
CA ASP A 113 20.87 -1.41 11.99
C ASP A 113 21.55 -0.29 11.23
N VAL A 114 22.84 -0.07 11.47
CA VAL A 114 23.59 1.00 10.81
C VAL A 114 23.64 0.78 9.30
N CYS A 115 23.95 -0.45 8.86
CA CYS A 115 24.05 -0.77 7.44
C CYS A 115 22.70 -0.64 6.72
N THR A 116 21.65 -1.20 7.32
CA THR A 116 20.31 -1.15 6.72
C THR A 116 19.75 0.27 6.72
N LEU A 117 19.91 1.04 7.81
CA LEU A 117 19.47 2.43 7.89
C LEU A 117 20.06 3.27 6.76
N PHE A 118 21.39 3.20 6.60
CA PHE A 118 22.08 3.95 5.55
C PHE A 118 21.60 3.53 4.15
N HIS A 119 21.49 2.23 3.90
CA HIS A 119 21.06 1.69 2.62
C HIS A 119 19.64 2.12 2.24
N TYR A 120 18.66 1.95 3.14
CA TYR A 120 17.27 2.30 2.86
C TYR A 120 17.03 3.81 2.85
N HIS A 121 17.81 4.59 3.60
CA HIS A 121 17.76 6.05 3.51
C HIS A 121 18.19 6.54 2.11
N GLN A 122 19.25 5.97 1.53
CA GLN A 122 19.67 6.29 0.16
C GLN A 122 18.62 5.89 -0.89
N ILE A 123 18.02 4.70 -0.74
CA ILE A 123 16.94 4.24 -1.64
C ILE A 123 15.74 5.18 -1.55
N LEU A 124 15.33 5.55 -0.33
CA LEU A 124 14.21 6.45 -0.11
C LEU A 124 14.46 7.83 -0.73
N ASN A 125 15.62 8.43 -0.49
CA ASN A 125 15.96 9.74 -1.05
C ASN A 125 15.93 9.71 -2.59
N ARG A 126 16.45 8.65 -3.21
CA ARG A 126 16.41 8.48 -4.67
C ARG A 126 14.97 8.33 -5.18
N LEU A 127 14.16 7.52 -4.49
CA LEU A 127 12.77 7.27 -4.87
C LEU A 127 11.90 8.53 -4.72
N GLN A 128 12.10 9.29 -3.64
CA GLN A 128 11.45 10.58 -3.41
C GLN A 128 11.85 11.60 -4.48
N ALA A 129 13.13 11.68 -4.84
CA ALA A 129 13.58 12.57 -5.91
C ALA A 129 12.97 12.24 -7.28
N LEU A 130 12.73 10.96 -7.56
CA LEU A 130 12.02 10.52 -8.79
C LEU A 130 10.52 10.83 -8.74
N TYR A 131 9.90 10.75 -7.56
CA TYR A 131 8.46 10.96 -7.38
C TYR A 131 8.07 12.44 -7.23
N ASP A 132 8.93 13.28 -6.67
CA ASP A 132 8.63 14.70 -6.39
C ASP A 132 8.07 15.49 -7.60
N PRO A 133 8.61 15.35 -8.83
CA PRO A 133 8.08 16.07 -9.99
C PRO A 133 6.66 15.68 -10.41
N ILE A 134 6.22 14.47 -10.05
CA ILE A 134 4.89 13.93 -10.37
C ILE A 134 3.95 13.89 -9.16
N ASN A 135 4.43 14.29 -7.97
CA ASN A 135 3.67 14.24 -6.73
C ASN A 135 2.49 15.24 -6.77
N PRO A 136 1.23 14.76 -6.65
CA PRO A 136 0.08 15.66 -6.60
C PRO A 136 0.04 16.51 -5.32
N ASP A 137 0.63 16.01 -4.23
CA ASP A 137 0.66 16.66 -2.92
C ASP A 137 2.01 17.37 -2.70
N ARG A 138 2.62 17.91 -3.76
CA ARG A 138 3.89 18.62 -3.63
C ARG A 138 3.71 19.93 -2.87
N GLU A 139 4.61 20.19 -1.93
CA GLU A 139 4.73 21.48 -1.23
C GLU A 139 5.90 22.32 -1.78
N THR A 140 6.70 21.74 -2.68
CA THR A 140 7.85 22.38 -3.33
C THR A 140 7.42 23.28 -4.49
N LEU A 141 8.27 24.25 -4.84
CA LEU A 141 8.00 25.21 -5.92
C LEU A 141 7.74 24.51 -7.26
N ASP A 142 6.80 25.06 -8.04
CA ASP A 142 6.40 24.52 -9.32
C ASP A 142 7.58 24.48 -10.33
N GLN A 143 8.00 23.26 -10.68
CA GLN A 143 8.78 22.99 -11.88
C GLN A 143 7.89 23.20 -13.13
N PRO A 144 8.48 23.44 -14.33
CA PRO A 144 7.70 23.52 -15.56
C PRO A 144 6.79 22.30 -15.71
N SER A 145 5.52 22.53 -16.03
CA SER A 145 4.51 21.48 -16.12
C SER A 145 4.93 20.41 -17.11
N LEU A 146 5.24 19.21 -16.60
CA LEU A 146 5.57 18.04 -17.41
C LEU A 146 4.43 17.75 -18.39
N THR A 147 4.80 17.40 -19.63
CA THR A 147 3.82 16.90 -20.60
C THR A 147 3.30 15.53 -20.16
N ASP A 148 2.07 15.16 -20.52
CA ASP A 148 1.50 13.86 -20.15
C ASP A 148 2.35 12.64 -20.54
N PRO A 149 2.98 12.55 -21.73
CA PRO A 149 3.88 11.43 -22.03
C PRO A 149 5.12 11.40 -21.13
N GLN A 150 5.69 12.55 -20.77
CA GLN A 150 6.81 12.62 -19.82
C GLN A 150 6.39 12.17 -18.43
N ARG A 151 5.20 12.59 -17.97
CA ARG A 151 4.64 12.13 -16.68
C ARG A 151 4.47 10.62 -16.66
N LEU A 152 3.89 10.04 -17.71
CA LEU A 152 3.70 8.58 -17.80
C LEU A 152 5.04 7.83 -17.79
N SER A 153 6.07 8.36 -18.44
CA SER A 153 7.42 7.78 -18.38
C SER A 153 7.99 7.82 -16.96
N ASN A 154 7.91 8.97 -16.28
CA ASN A 154 8.39 9.13 -14.91
C ASN A 154 7.61 8.23 -13.93
N GLU A 155 6.30 8.12 -14.10
CA GLU A 155 5.47 7.20 -13.32
C GLU A 155 5.94 5.76 -13.48
N GLN A 156 6.23 5.32 -14.71
CA GLN A 156 6.74 3.97 -14.95
C GLN A 156 8.11 3.75 -14.29
N GLU A 157 9.00 4.74 -14.34
CA GLU A 157 10.30 4.69 -13.64
C GLU A 157 10.14 4.57 -12.13
N VAL A 158 9.20 5.31 -11.53
CA VAL A 158 8.89 5.22 -10.10
C VAL A 158 8.34 3.83 -9.74
N LEU A 159 7.43 3.28 -10.53
CA LEU A 159 6.86 1.95 -10.29
C LEU A 159 7.94 0.86 -10.37
N LEU A 160 8.82 0.94 -11.37
CA LEU A 160 9.97 0.02 -11.50
C LEU A 160 10.94 0.14 -10.32
N ALA A 161 11.18 1.36 -9.82
CA ALA A 161 12.01 1.58 -8.63
C ALA A 161 11.34 1.09 -7.33
N LEU A 162 10.01 1.04 -7.29
CA LEU A 162 9.22 0.62 -6.14
C LEU A 162 9.13 -0.91 -6.00
N GLU A 163 9.13 -1.64 -7.12
CA GLU A 163 9.06 -3.11 -7.16
C GLU A 163 10.05 -3.84 -6.21
N PRO A 164 11.37 -3.56 -6.23
CA PRO A 164 12.31 -4.21 -5.33
C PRO A 164 12.04 -3.86 -3.85
N LEU A 165 11.56 -2.65 -3.58
CA LEU A 165 11.22 -2.20 -2.23
C LEU A 165 10.00 -2.95 -1.69
N LEU A 166 8.97 -3.12 -2.53
CA LEU A 166 7.78 -3.91 -2.21
C LEU A 166 8.12 -5.38 -1.97
N ALA A 167 8.96 -5.96 -2.82
CA ALA A 167 9.43 -7.34 -2.68
C ALA A 167 10.17 -7.55 -1.35
N GLN A 168 11.04 -6.61 -0.96
CA GLN A 168 11.71 -6.64 0.34
C GLN A 168 10.74 -6.44 1.50
N ALA A 169 9.76 -5.55 1.36
CA ALA A 169 8.71 -5.32 2.35
C ALA A 169 7.66 -6.46 2.43
N ASN A 170 7.95 -7.60 1.80
CA ASN A 170 7.14 -8.82 1.79
C ASN A 170 5.77 -8.70 1.12
N PHE A 171 5.61 -7.73 0.22
CA PHE A 171 4.44 -7.61 -0.63
C PHE A 171 4.55 -8.51 -1.87
N SER A 172 3.45 -9.15 -2.25
CA SER A 172 3.35 -9.95 -3.46
C SER A 172 2.42 -9.26 -4.48
N PRO A 173 2.83 -9.13 -5.75
CA PRO A 173 1.97 -8.55 -6.78
C PRO A 173 0.73 -9.42 -7.01
N LEU A 174 -0.42 -8.78 -7.21
CA LEU A 174 -1.66 -9.49 -7.54
C LEU A 174 -1.66 -9.87 -9.02
N SER A 175 -1.92 -11.14 -9.32
CA SER A 175 -2.04 -11.61 -10.70
C SER A 175 -3.30 -11.02 -11.36
N GLU A 176 -3.33 -10.95 -12.70
CA GLU A 176 -4.53 -10.45 -13.39
C GLU A 176 -5.78 -11.30 -13.10
N ASP A 177 -5.61 -12.60 -12.89
CA ASP A 177 -6.73 -13.51 -12.58
C ASP A 177 -7.26 -13.26 -11.16
N THR A 178 -6.33 -13.15 -10.23
CA THR A 178 -6.57 -12.74 -8.84
C THR A 178 -7.30 -11.40 -8.75
N LEU A 179 -6.83 -10.42 -9.51
CA LEU A 179 -7.43 -9.11 -9.56
C LEU A 179 -8.82 -9.15 -10.22
N ALA A 180 -9.01 -9.89 -11.30
CA ALA A 180 -10.32 -10.01 -11.96
C ALA A 180 -11.37 -10.61 -11.02
N TYR A 181 -11.04 -11.66 -10.29
CA TYR A 181 -11.91 -12.23 -9.26
C TYR A 181 -12.26 -11.19 -8.18
N ALA A 182 -11.24 -10.53 -7.60
CA ALA A 182 -11.40 -9.59 -6.50
C ALA A 182 -12.14 -8.27 -6.87
N LEU A 183 -12.21 -7.92 -8.15
CA LEU A 183 -12.94 -6.75 -8.67
C LEU A 183 -14.35 -7.09 -9.19
N VAL A 184 -14.76 -8.36 -9.17
CA VAL A 184 -16.07 -8.82 -9.69
C VAL A 184 -16.92 -9.47 -8.62
N VAL A 185 -16.30 -10.29 -7.76
CA VAL A 185 -17.03 -11.00 -6.72
C VAL A 185 -17.34 -10.04 -5.59
N HIS A 186 -18.63 -9.94 -5.22
CA HIS A 186 -19.09 -9.14 -4.10
C HIS A 186 -19.58 -10.06 -2.98
N HIS A 187 -19.27 -9.74 -1.72
CA HIS A 187 -19.79 -10.52 -0.61
C HIS A 187 -21.13 -9.94 -0.09
N PRO A 188 -22.13 -10.76 0.26
CA PRO A 188 -23.45 -10.29 0.72
C PRO A 188 -23.48 -9.43 1.99
N GLN A 189 -22.40 -9.37 2.78
CA GLN A 189 -22.34 -8.48 3.96
C GLN A 189 -21.46 -7.24 3.71
N ASP A 190 -21.01 -7.02 2.47
CA ASP A 190 -20.40 -5.75 2.10
C ASP A 190 -21.49 -4.69 2.10
N GLU A 191 -21.29 -3.64 2.90
CA GLU A 191 -22.33 -2.63 3.13
C GLU A 191 -22.59 -1.79 1.87
N VAL A 192 -21.54 -1.58 1.06
CA VAL A 192 -21.58 -0.79 -0.16
C VAL A 192 -21.10 -1.64 -1.34
N GLN A 193 -21.97 -1.84 -2.33
CA GLN A 193 -21.61 -2.43 -3.61
C GLN A 193 -21.09 -1.33 -4.54
N VAL A 194 -19.98 -1.57 -5.21
CA VAL A 194 -19.41 -0.62 -6.16
C VAL A 194 -19.27 -1.29 -7.53
N THR A 195 -19.11 -0.48 -8.57
CA THR A 195 -18.86 -0.97 -9.91
C THR A 195 -17.83 -0.07 -10.56
N ILE A 196 -16.85 -0.71 -11.19
CA ILE A 196 -15.71 -0.04 -11.79
C ILE A 196 -15.93 0.09 -13.28
N ASN A 197 -15.53 1.23 -13.83
CA ASN A 197 -15.36 1.39 -15.26
C ASN A 197 -13.87 1.39 -15.60
N LEU A 198 -13.37 0.28 -16.15
CA LEU A 198 -11.96 0.15 -16.53
C LEU A 198 -11.52 1.18 -17.58
N ASP A 199 -12.46 1.69 -18.38
CA ASP A 199 -12.17 2.71 -19.40
C ASP A 199 -11.70 4.04 -18.80
N GLN A 200 -11.86 4.25 -17.50
CA GLN A 200 -11.38 5.44 -16.81
C GLN A 200 -9.89 5.34 -16.43
N TYR A 201 -9.30 4.15 -16.50
CA TYR A 201 -7.94 3.87 -16.04
C TYR A 201 -6.98 3.73 -17.23
N ILE A 202 -5.72 4.12 -17.00
CA ILE A 202 -4.59 3.83 -17.90
C ILE A 202 -3.93 2.54 -17.44
N TYR A 203 -3.61 2.44 -16.14
CA TYR A 203 -3.15 1.21 -15.50
C TYR A 203 -3.59 1.18 -14.04
N MET A 204 -3.62 -0.02 -13.46
CA MET A 204 -3.79 -0.26 -12.03
C MET A 204 -2.96 -1.47 -11.63
N GLN A 205 -2.28 -1.38 -10.50
CA GLN A 205 -1.46 -2.44 -9.93
C GLN A 205 -1.74 -2.54 -8.44
N PHE A 206 -1.85 -3.78 -7.97
CA PHE A 206 -2.10 -4.10 -6.58
C PHE A 206 -1.01 -5.02 -6.07
N TRP A 207 -0.60 -4.81 -4.83
CA TRP A 207 0.24 -5.73 -4.08
C TRP A 207 -0.39 -6.03 -2.74
N ALA A 208 -0.29 -7.26 -2.28
CA ALA A 208 -0.83 -7.69 -1.00
C ALA A 208 0.26 -8.21 -0.07
N LEU A 209 0.11 -7.87 1.21
CA LEU A 209 0.89 -8.40 2.30
C LEU A 209 0.12 -9.58 2.92
N GLY A 210 0.28 -10.75 2.30
CA GLY A 210 -0.25 -12.01 2.81
C GLY A 210 -1.77 -12.08 2.98
N GLN A 211 -2.32 -13.28 3.01
CA GLN A 211 -3.72 -13.52 3.36
C GLN A 211 -3.83 -14.01 4.80
N ARG A 212 -4.90 -13.61 5.48
CA ARG A 212 -5.31 -14.16 6.77
C ARG A 212 -6.77 -14.56 6.74
N VAL A 213 -7.12 -15.56 7.53
CA VAL A 213 -8.51 -15.94 7.81
C VAL A 213 -8.86 -15.43 9.19
N GLY A 214 -9.90 -14.63 9.31
CA GLY A 214 -10.31 -14.10 10.61
C GLY A 214 -11.66 -13.42 10.59
N LYS A 215 -12.11 -13.00 11.78
CA LYS A 215 -13.28 -12.16 11.92
C LYS A 215 -12.88 -10.73 11.59
N MET A 216 -13.46 -10.17 10.53
CA MET A 216 -13.22 -8.79 10.15
C MET A 216 -13.87 -7.84 11.18
N PRO A 217 -13.13 -6.85 11.72
CA PRO A 217 -13.72 -5.83 12.59
C PRO A 217 -14.77 -5.05 11.83
N ARG A 218 -15.97 -4.89 12.42
CA ARG A 218 -16.98 -4.01 11.85
C ARG A 218 -16.53 -2.56 12.07
N MET A 219 -16.17 -1.86 11.00
CA MET A 219 -15.60 -0.50 11.08
C MET A 219 -16.66 0.61 11.09
N SER A 220 -17.90 0.33 10.68
CA SER A 220 -19.01 1.28 10.71
C SER A 220 -19.83 1.12 12.00
N ASN A 221 -19.60 2.05 12.94
CA ASN A 221 -20.53 2.29 14.07
C ASN A 221 -21.68 3.24 13.67
N LEU A 222 -21.66 3.80 12.45
CA LEU A 222 -22.77 4.57 11.92
C LEU A 222 -23.96 3.66 11.63
N GLY A 223 -24.70 3.38 12.70
CA GLY A 223 -26.13 3.17 12.64
C GLY A 223 -26.56 2.15 11.60
N SER A 224 -26.21 0.88 11.82
CA SER A 224 -27.11 -0.20 11.43
C SER A 224 -28.37 -0.15 12.29
N ARG A 225 -29.13 0.94 12.16
CA ARG A 225 -30.58 1.00 12.33
C ARG A 225 -31.28 0.34 11.12
N ARG A 226 -30.60 -0.57 10.40
CA ARG A 226 -31.28 -1.61 9.64
C ARG A 226 -32.13 -2.37 10.63
N PHE A 227 -33.42 -2.44 10.34
CA PHE A 227 -34.49 -3.14 11.05
C PHE A 227 -34.01 -4.19 12.06
N PHE A 228 -34.55 -4.10 13.27
CA PHE A 228 -34.27 -4.85 14.51
C PHE A 228 -34.20 -6.39 14.44
N PHE A 229 -34.20 -7.03 13.28
CA PHE A 229 -34.44 -8.48 13.15
C PHE A 229 -33.24 -9.33 12.72
N TYR A 230 -32.14 -8.76 12.20
CA TYR A 230 -30.99 -9.58 11.78
C TYR A 230 -29.66 -8.92 12.14
N LYS A 231 -29.18 -9.17 13.37
CA LYS A 231 -27.75 -9.00 13.70
C LYS A 231 -26.97 -10.06 12.92
N SER A 232 -26.47 -9.71 11.73
CA SER A 232 -25.54 -10.57 11.00
C SER A 232 -24.28 -10.73 11.84
N THR A 233 -23.97 -11.96 12.23
CA THR A 233 -22.71 -12.28 12.90
C THR A 233 -21.55 -11.96 11.96
N PRO A 234 -20.43 -11.41 12.47
CA PRO A 234 -19.25 -11.15 11.65
C PRO A 234 -18.77 -12.48 11.07
N ALA A 235 -18.87 -12.62 9.74
CA ALA A 235 -18.42 -13.83 9.07
C ALA A 235 -16.89 -13.94 9.20
N VAL A 236 -16.42 -15.16 9.43
CA VAL A 236 -15.01 -15.48 9.24
C VAL A 236 -14.74 -15.36 7.75
N ARG A 237 -13.84 -14.45 7.37
CA ARG A 237 -13.50 -14.19 5.98
C ARG A 237 -12.00 -14.18 5.81
N ARG A 238 -11.58 -14.42 4.57
CA ARG A 238 -10.22 -14.12 4.15
C ARG A 238 -10.08 -12.61 3.98
N TYR A 239 -8.94 -12.07 4.35
CA TYR A 239 -8.60 -10.67 4.09
C TYR A 239 -7.09 -10.51 3.95
N PHE A 240 -6.68 -9.50 3.21
CA PHE A 240 -5.30 -9.04 3.13
C PHE A 240 -5.00 -8.11 4.29
N LYS A 241 -3.92 -8.37 5.03
CA LYS A 241 -3.52 -7.54 6.18
C LYS A 241 -3.14 -6.13 5.73
N ARG A 242 -2.41 -6.03 4.62
CA ARG A 242 -2.16 -4.77 3.92
C ARG A 242 -2.26 -4.95 2.42
N VAL A 243 -2.75 -3.91 1.74
CA VAL A 243 -2.77 -3.82 0.28
C VAL A 243 -2.13 -2.49 -0.10
N VAL A 244 -1.34 -2.50 -1.17
CA VAL A 244 -0.81 -1.31 -1.82
C VAL A 244 -1.47 -1.21 -3.20
N LEU A 245 -1.95 -0.02 -3.53
CA LEU A 245 -2.56 0.33 -4.79
C LEU A 245 -1.72 1.40 -5.46
N ALA A 246 -1.36 1.15 -6.72
CA ALA A 246 -0.90 2.17 -7.65
C ALA A 246 -1.88 2.23 -8.83
N ALA A 247 -2.50 3.38 -9.05
CA ALA A 247 -3.45 3.55 -10.15
C ALA A 247 -3.32 4.91 -10.80
N ARG A 248 -3.42 4.95 -12.13
CA ARG A 248 -3.47 6.17 -12.92
C ARG A 248 -4.78 6.23 -13.70
N THR A 249 -5.57 7.28 -13.47
CA THR A 249 -6.78 7.54 -14.26
C THR A 249 -6.46 8.39 -15.50
N LYS A 250 -7.30 8.32 -16.52
CA LYS A 250 -7.11 9.05 -17.79
C LYS A 250 -7.11 10.57 -17.60
N ARG A 251 -7.80 11.08 -16.57
CA ARG A 251 -7.95 12.51 -16.28
C ARG A 251 -7.24 12.95 -14.99
N GLY A 252 -6.71 12.00 -14.22
CA GLY A 252 -6.09 12.24 -12.92
C GLY A 252 -4.57 12.14 -12.97
N HIS A 253 -3.96 11.92 -11.81
CA HIS A 253 -2.53 11.66 -11.62
C HIS A 253 -2.31 10.22 -11.10
N LEU A 254 -1.06 9.78 -10.99
CA LEU A 254 -0.73 8.53 -10.28
C LEU A 254 -1.11 8.66 -8.80
N VAL A 255 -2.00 7.78 -8.35
CA VAL A 255 -2.40 7.68 -6.94
C VAL A 255 -1.73 6.45 -6.34
N LEU A 256 -0.91 6.67 -5.31
CA LEU A 256 -0.31 5.61 -4.50
C LEU A 256 -1.00 5.57 -3.14
N LYS A 257 -1.60 4.43 -2.76
CA LYS A 257 -2.28 4.29 -1.45
C LYS A 257 -2.04 2.94 -0.83
N SER A 258 -1.92 2.89 0.49
CA SER A 258 -1.95 1.63 1.23
C SER A 258 -3.15 1.56 2.15
N PHE A 259 -3.72 0.35 2.20
CA PHE A 259 -4.89 0.01 2.98
C PHE A 259 -4.58 -1.15 3.92
N LYS A 260 -5.21 -1.18 5.10
CA LYS A 260 -5.20 -2.31 6.02
C LYS A 260 -6.51 -3.08 5.97
N ASP A 261 -6.43 -4.36 6.35
CA ASP A 261 -7.58 -5.24 6.58
C ASP A 261 -8.60 -5.21 5.43
N THR A 262 -8.15 -5.54 4.22
CA THR A 262 -8.97 -5.48 3.02
C THR A 262 -9.52 -6.86 2.66
N PRO A 263 -10.85 -7.04 2.52
CA PRO A 263 -11.41 -8.33 2.10
C PRO A 263 -10.96 -8.69 0.68
N LEU A 264 -10.90 -9.99 0.38
CA LEU A 264 -10.49 -10.47 -0.95
C LEU A 264 -11.51 -10.07 -2.02
N GLU A 265 -12.80 -10.14 -1.69
CA GLU A 265 -13.94 -9.90 -2.57
C GLU A 265 -14.37 -8.42 -2.61
N GLY A 266 -13.45 -7.48 -2.39
CA GLY A 266 -13.79 -6.06 -2.23
C GLY A 266 -12.69 -5.07 -2.61
N LEU A 267 -11.70 -5.50 -3.40
CA LEU A 267 -10.60 -4.60 -3.83
C LEU A 267 -11.12 -3.41 -4.65
N GLU A 268 -12.26 -3.58 -5.30
CA GLU A 268 -12.96 -2.55 -6.06
C GLU A 268 -13.29 -1.30 -5.27
N GLN A 269 -13.52 -1.44 -3.95
CA GLN A 269 -13.87 -0.32 -3.08
C GLN A 269 -12.69 0.60 -2.82
N LEU A 270 -11.46 0.13 -3.04
CA LEU A 270 -10.22 0.88 -2.82
C LEU A 270 -9.86 1.80 -3.99
N LEU A 271 -10.51 1.62 -5.14
CA LEU A 271 -10.17 2.33 -6.36
C LEU A 271 -10.62 3.81 -6.31
N PRO A 272 -9.84 4.75 -6.90
CA PRO A 272 -10.16 6.18 -6.85
C PRO A 272 -11.45 6.57 -7.57
N GLU A 273 -11.65 6.07 -8.79
CA GLU A 273 -12.84 6.32 -9.61
C GLU A 273 -13.72 5.08 -9.67
N LEU A 274 -14.82 5.10 -8.93
CA LEU A 274 -15.82 4.04 -8.89
C LEU A 274 -17.23 4.61 -8.87
N LYS A 275 -18.21 3.80 -9.29
CA LYS A 275 -19.63 4.14 -9.21
C LYS A 275 -20.28 3.31 -8.11
N VAL A 276 -20.91 3.97 -7.15
CA VAL A 276 -21.70 3.30 -6.12
C VAL A 276 -22.90 2.64 -6.79
N ARG A 277 -23.05 1.33 -6.59
CA ARG A 277 -24.15 0.53 -7.11
C ARG A 277 -25.15 0.30 -6.00
N THR A 278 -26.41 0.62 -6.28
CA THR A 278 -27.52 0.17 -5.43
C THR A 278 -27.88 -1.26 -5.79
N SER A 279 -27.99 -2.13 -4.79
CA SER A 279 -28.43 -3.51 -5.02
C SER A 279 -29.84 -3.52 -5.62
N ALA A 280 -30.12 -4.48 -6.52
CA ALA A 280 -31.41 -4.54 -7.20
C ALA A 280 -32.57 -4.69 -6.19
N LEU A 281 -32.37 -5.53 -5.16
CA LEU A 281 -33.35 -5.72 -4.08
C LEU A 281 -33.62 -4.41 -3.32
N GLN A 282 -32.59 -3.67 -2.93
CA GLN A 282 -32.76 -2.39 -2.23
C GLN A 282 -33.42 -1.35 -3.12
N ARG A 283 -33.08 -1.30 -4.41
CA ARG A 283 -33.74 -0.40 -5.38
C ARG A 283 -35.22 -0.73 -5.53
N THR A 284 -35.58 -2.01 -5.62
CA THR A 284 -36.97 -2.46 -5.70
C THR A 284 -37.74 -2.16 -4.42
N LEU A 285 -37.16 -2.44 -3.25
CA LEU A 285 -37.77 -2.10 -1.96
C LEU A 285 -37.97 -0.60 -1.82
N LEU A 286 -36.98 0.22 -2.21
CA LEU A 286 -37.08 1.67 -2.17
C LEU A 286 -38.20 2.19 -3.07
N ASN A 287 -38.30 1.67 -4.31
CA ASN A 287 -39.42 1.95 -5.20
C ASN A 287 -40.77 1.53 -4.61
N LEU A 288 -40.84 0.35 -3.99
CA LEU A 288 -42.05 -0.16 -3.37
C LEU A 288 -42.51 0.77 -2.22
N PHE A 289 -41.60 1.13 -1.30
CA PHE A 289 -41.91 2.05 -0.21
C PHE A 289 -42.32 3.44 -0.72
N LEU A 290 -41.66 3.94 -1.77
CA LEU A 290 -42.03 5.20 -2.42
C LEU A 290 -43.47 5.13 -2.94
N VAL A 291 -43.84 4.06 -3.66
CA VAL A 291 -45.19 3.89 -4.22
C VAL A 291 -46.24 3.72 -3.13
N VAL A 292 -46.03 2.80 -2.19
CA VAL A 292 -47.00 2.52 -1.11
C VAL A 292 -47.27 3.77 -0.26
N SER A 293 -46.20 4.48 0.14
CA SER A 293 -46.36 5.71 0.91
C SER A 293 -46.92 6.87 0.07
N GLY A 294 -46.63 6.92 -1.23
CA GLY A 294 -47.20 7.89 -2.16
C GLY A 294 -48.71 7.73 -2.32
N VAL A 295 -49.17 6.50 -2.57
CA VAL A 295 -50.60 6.17 -2.70
C VAL A 295 -51.36 6.50 -1.42
N ALA A 296 -50.80 6.18 -0.25
CA ALA A 296 -51.43 6.51 1.03
C ALA A 296 -51.66 8.02 1.20
N VAL A 297 -50.68 8.85 0.82
CA VAL A 297 -50.83 10.32 0.83
C VAL A 297 -51.85 10.79 -0.20
N PHE A 298 -51.87 10.21 -1.40
CA PHE A 298 -52.85 10.55 -2.44
C PHE A 298 -54.28 10.26 -2.01
N VAL A 299 -54.54 9.09 -1.42
CA VAL A 299 -55.87 8.71 -0.95
C VAL A 299 -56.30 9.63 0.19
N ASN A 300 -55.45 9.84 1.19
CA ASN A 300 -55.86 10.62 2.37
C ASN A 300 -55.99 12.12 2.09
N VAL A 301 -54.99 12.72 1.44
CA VAL A 301 -54.96 14.18 1.21
C VAL A 301 -55.67 14.54 -0.09
N GLY A 302 -55.47 13.76 -1.15
CA GLY A 302 -56.06 14.03 -2.45
C GLY A 302 -57.58 13.88 -2.46
N MET A 303 -58.14 12.93 -1.70
CA MET A 303 -59.59 12.77 -1.59
C MET A 303 -60.24 13.99 -0.91
N VAL A 304 -59.65 14.51 0.17
CA VAL A 304 -60.12 15.72 0.85
C VAL A 304 -60.05 16.96 -0.04
N VAL A 305 -58.96 17.11 -0.80
CA VAL A 305 -58.81 18.22 -1.76
C VAL A 305 -59.85 18.14 -2.90
N LEU A 306 -60.18 16.93 -3.36
CA LEU A 306 -61.17 16.72 -4.41
C LEU A 306 -62.59 17.09 -3.93
N THR A 307 -62.94 16.76 -2.68
CA THR A 307 -64.26 17.04 -2.11
C THR A 307 -64.45 18.52 -1.78
N ASP A 308 -63.43 19.16 -1.20
CA ASP A 308 -63.59 20.49 -0.61
C ASP A 308 -63.21 21.63 -1.56
N LEU A 309 -62.19 21.42 -2.42
CA LEU A 309 -61.64 22.48 -3.27
C LEU A 309 -62.13 22.44 -4.72
N LYS A 310 -62.99 21.47 -5.08
CA LYS A 310 -63.52 21.25 -6.45
C LYS A 310 -62.42 21.30 -7.53
N MET A 311 -61.21 20.85 -7.18
CA MET A 311 -60.06 20.90 -8.06
C MET A 311 -60.17 19.78 -9.10
N GLY A 312 -59.89 20.08 -10.38
CA GLY A 312 -59.94 19.08 -11.44
C GLY A 312 -58.97 17.91 -11.19
N THR A 313 -59.41 16.69 -11.47
CA THR A 313 -58.60 15.46 -11.26
C THR A 313 -57.25 15.51 -11.99
N SER A 314 -57.20 16.15 -13.16
CA SER A 314 -55.96 16.36 -13.92
C SER A 314 -54.93 17.22 -13.17
N LEU A 315 -55.38 18.30 -12.52
CA LEU A 315 -54.51 19.19 -11.75
C LEU A 315 -54.03 18.52 -10.46
N LEU A 316 -54.89 17.74 -9.80
CA LEU A 316 -54.52 16.94 -8.63
C LEU A 316 -53.46 15.90 -8.98
N LEU A 317 -53.62 15.19 -10.10
CA LEU A 317 -52.63 14.23 -10.59
C LEU A 317 -51.31 14.91 -10.95
N LEU A 318 -51.35 16.12 -11.52
CA LEU A 318 -50.15 16.90 -11.81
C LEU A 318 -49.39 17.27 -10.52
N PHE A 319 -50.08 17.81 -9.52
CA PHE A 319 -49.47 18.12 -8.22
C PHE A 319 -48.94 16.87 -7.52
N PHE A 320 -49.66 15.76 -7.60
CA PHE A 320 -49.21 14.49 -7.06
C PHE A 320 -47.96 13.99 -7.77
N ALA A 321 -47.91 14.04 -9.11
CA ALA A 321 -46.72 13.67 -9.87
C ALA A 321 -45.52 14.55 -9.51
N ALA A 322 -45.71 15.86 -9.39
CA ALA A 322 -44.65 16.79 -8.95
C ALA A 322 -44.17 16.48 -7.52
N PHE A 323 -45.08 16.24 -6.59
CA PHE A 323 -44.77 15.83 -5.22
C PHE A 323 -44.00 14.50 -5.18
N MET A 324 -44.43 13.51 -5.96
CA MET A 324 -43.76 12.23 -6.07
C MET A 324 -42.37 12.36 -6.69
N GLY A 325 -42.20 13.22 -7.70
CA GLY A 325 -40.89 13.53 -8.28
C GLY A 325 -39.92 14.13 -7.26
N LEU A 326 -40.38 15.10 -6.47
CA LEU A 326 -39.60 15.72 -5.39
C LEU A 326 -39.23 14.69 -4.30
N ARG A 327 -40.19 13.87 -3.87
CA ARG A 327 -39.98 12.81 -2.87
C ARG A 327 -39.02 11.74 -3.37
N ALA A 328 -39.17 11.28 -4.61
CA ALA A 328 -38.26 10.34 -5.23
C ALA A 328 -36.83 10.91 -5.24
N SER A 329 -36.66 12.13 -5.73
CA SER A 329 -35.37 12.82 -5.75
C SER A 329 -34.73 12.90 -4.35
N LYS A 330 -35.51 13.29 -3.32
CA LYS A 330 -35.04 13.33 -1.93
C LYS A 330 -34.66 11.94 -1.39
N MET A 331 -35.50 10.92 -1.57
CA MET A 331 -35.23 9.57 -1.05
C MET A 331 -34.03 8.91 -1.74
N PHE A 332 -33.94 8.97 -3.07
CA PHE A 332 -32.80 8.44 -3.81
C PHE A 332 -31.52 9.24 -3.55
N GLY A 333 -31.61 10.56 -3.41
CA GLY A 333 -30.50 11.42 -3.04
C GLY A 333 -29.94 11.07 -1.65
N GLN A 334 -30.83 10.93 -0.65
CA GLN A 334 -30.45 10.57 0.71
C GLN A 334 -29.81 9.19 0.80
N GLN A 335 -30.33 8.21 0.05
CA GLN A 335 -29.74 6.87 0.00
C GLN A 335 -28.33 6.90 -0.60
N ARG A 336 -28.12 7.65 -1.69
CA ARG A 336 -26.78 7.82 -2.27
C ARG A 336 -25.81 8.51 -1.33
N SER A 337 -26.25 9.53 -0.59
CA SER A 337 -25.38 10.21 0.38
C SER A 337 -24.99 9.30 1.55
N VAL A 338 -25.91 8.46 2.03
CA VAL A 338 -25.61 7.48 3.09
C VAL A 338 -24.59 6.44 2.61
N GLN A 339 -24.78 5.87 1.41
CA GLN A 339 -23.82 4.91 0.85
C GLN A 339 -22.44 5.54 0.60
N ALA A 340 -22.40 6.78 0.10
CA ALA A 340 -21.15 7.50 -0.09
C ALA A 340 -20.44 7.76 1.26
N LEU A 341 -21.20 8.09 2.30
CA LEU A 341 -20.67 8.29 3.66
C LEU A 341 -20.15 6.99 4.29
N GLU A 342 -20.86 5.86 4.11
CA GLU A 342 -20.40 4.54 4.55
C GLU A 342 -19.09 4.14 3.87
N LEU A 343 -18.99 4.34 2.55
CA LEU A 343 -17.76 4.11 1.80
C LEU A 343 -16.61 5.01 2.29
N ALA A 344 -16.89 6.30 2.51
CA ALA A 344 -15.91 7.25 3.02
C ALA A 344 -15.39 6.86 4.41
N HIS A 345 -16.27 6.44 5.33
CA HIS A 345 -15.85 5.94 6.64
C HIS A 345 -15.02 4.67 6.53
N MET A 346 -15.41 3.73 5.66
CA MET A 346 -14.63 2.52 5.41
C MET A 346 -13.22 2.87 4.91
N LEU A 347 -13.11 3.74 3.91
CA LEU A 347 -11.83 4.18 3.37
C LEU A 347 -10.99 4.94 4.41
N TYR A 348 -11.61 5.79 5.22
CA TYR A 348 -10.92 6.53 6.28
C TYR A 348 -10.26 5.59 7.30
N TYR A 349 -10.98 4.58 7.78
CA TYR A 349 -10.44 3.65 8.77
C TYR A 349 -9.48 2.61 8.17
N ARG A 350 -9.57 2.32 6.86
CA ARG A 350 -8.66 1.38 6.19
C ARG A 350 -7.42 2.02 5.58
N SER A 351 -7.47 3.29 5.18
CA SER A 351 -6.31 3.98 4.61
C SER A 351 -5.21 4.12 5.67
N THR A 352 -3.98 3.76 5.32
CA THR A 352 -2.83 3.87 6.23
C THR A 352 -1.82 4.93 5.81
N SER A 353 -1.61 5.11 4.50
CA SER A 353 -0.66 6.09 3.97
C SER A 353 -0.99 6.41 2.51
N ASN A 354 -0.66 7.64 2.10
CA ASN A 354 -0.92 8.16 0.76
C ASN A 354 0.39 8.68 0.11
N ASN A 355 0.52 8.52 -1.20
CA ASN A 355 1.52 9.19 -2.03
C ASN A 355 2.96 9.11 -1.45
N SER A 356 3.60 10.24 -1.16
CA SER A 356 4.99 10.28 -0.65
C SER A 356 5.16 9.58 0.70
N GLU A 357 4.16 9.65 1.59
CA GLU A 357 4.19 8.97 2.90
C GLU A 357 4.22 7.44 2.74
N LEU A 358 3.57 6.92 1.69
CA LEU A 358 3.62 5.50 1.39
C LEU A 358 5.05 5.06 1.02
N LEU A 359 5.80 5.87 0.27
CA LEU A 359 7.18 5.56 -0.08
C LEU A 359 8.05 5.42 1.18
N SER A 360 7.92 6.37 2.11
CA SER A 360 8.60 6.35 3.40
C SER A 360 8.19 5.14 4.24
N ALA A 361 6.88 4.85 4.32
CA ALA A 361 6.37 3.71 5.07
C ALA A 361 6.85 2.35 4.50
N LEU A 362 6.96 2.23 3.18
CA LEU A 362 7.48 1.05 2.51
C LEU A 362 8.99 0.89 2.74
N ALA A 363 9.75 1.98 2.71
CA ALA A 363 11.19 1.95 2.99
C ALA A 363 11.47 1.48 4.43
N LEU A 364 10.77 2.05 5.41
CA LEU A 364 10.88 1.62 6.81
C LEU A 364 10.48 0.15 7.00
N ARG A 365 9.42 -0.30 6.32
CA ARG A 365 8.99 -1.71 6.38
C ARG A 365 10.00 -2.65 5.73
N ALA A 366 10.55 -2.28 4.58
CA ALA A 366 11.58 -3.06 3.90
C ALA A 366 12.84 -3.18 4.77
N GLN A 367 13.23 -2.09 5.44
CA GLN A 367 14.34 -2.07 6.39
C GLN A 367 14.09 -3.03 7.56
N ASP A 368 12.93 -2.94 8.21
CA ASP A 368 12.58 -3.77 9.37
C ASP A 368 12.55 -5.26 9.00
N GLU A 369 11.97 -5.63 7.85
CA GLU A 369 11.95 -7.02 7.39
C GLU A 369 13.36 -7.52 6.99
N HIS A 370 14.19 -6.69 6.34
CA HIS A 370 15.59 -7.02 6.06
C HIS A 370 16.34 -7.33 7.36
N SER A 371 16.24 -6.45 8.35
CA SER A 371 16.93 -6.63 9.64
C SER A 371 16.50 -7.91 10.35
N LYS A 372 15.20 -8.24 10.36
CA LYS A 372 14.69 -9.49 10.94
C LYS A 372 15.21 -10.73 10.19
N GLU A 373 15.20 -10.70 8.87
CA GLU A 373 15.70 -11.80 8.04
C GLU A 373 17.19 -12.04 8.26
N ALA A 374 17.99 -10.98 8.36
CA ALA A 374 19.42 -11.07 8.65
C ALA A 374 19.69 -11.65 10.05
N LEU A 375 18.94 -11.21 11.06
CA LEU A 375 19.04 -11.73 12.43
C LEU A 375 18.67 -13.22 12.50
N LEU A 376 17.56 -13.62 11.87
CA LEU A 376 17.14 -15.02 11.80
C LEU A 376 18.21 -15.86 11.08
N ALA A 377 18.70 -15.41 9.92
CA ALA A 377 19.75 -16.12 9.20
C ALA A 377 21.01 -16.32 10.07
N HIS A 378 21.46 -15.27 10.77
CA HIS A 378 22.66 -15.32 11.60
C HIS A 378 22.51 -16.32 12.76
N SER A 379 21.42 -16.22 13.52
CA SER A 379 21.19 -17.08 14.68
C SER A 379 20.98 -18.55 14.30
N PHE A 380 20.24 -18.84 13.22
CA PHE A 380 20.03 -20.23 12.79
C PHE A 380 21.28 -20.84 12.18
N LEU A 381 22.05 -20.09 11.38
CA LEU A 381 23.30 -20.60 10.82
C LEU A 381 24.34 -20.93 11.89
N ALA A 382 24.38 -20.17 13.01
CA ALA A 382 25.25 -20.48 14.14
C ALA A 382 24.96 -21.86 14.76
N ARG A 383 23.73 -22.39 14.62
CA ARG A 383 23.31 -23.70 15.13
C ARG A 383 23.53 -24.86 14.16
N ARG A 384 23.86 -24.58 12.90
CA ARG A 384 23.99 -25.64 11.90
C ARG A 384 25.13 -26.61 12.29
N PRO A 385 24.92 -27.94 12.28
CA PRO A 385 25.96 -28.89 12.64
C PRO A 385 27.23 -28.70 11.80
N ARG A 386 28.38 -28.55 12.47
CA ARG A 386 29.70 -28.44 11.83
C ARG A 386 29.98 -29.73 11.06
N GLY A 387 29.84 -29.67 9.73
CA GLY A 387 30.00 -30.82 8.83
C GLY A 387 28.93 -30.90 7.72
N ALA A 388 27.81 -30.20 7.88
CA ALA A 388 26.75 -30.13 6.87
C ALA A 388 27.01 -28.99 5.86
N SER A 389 28.19 -28.89 5.25
CA SER A 389 28.47 -27.91 4.19
C SER A 389 27.83 -28.35 2.87
N GLY A 390 26.51 -28.20 2.79
CA GLY A 390 25.73 -28.41 1.57
C GLY A 390 25.86 -27.24 0.59
N SER A 391 25.27 -27.40 -0.59
CA SER A 391 25.20 -26.33 -1.59
C SER A 391 24.51 -25.06 -1.01
N PRO A 392 24.74 -23.86 -1.59
CA PRO A 392 24.02 -22.65 -1.17
C PRO A 392 22.49 -22.80 -1.20
N GLU A 393 21.99 -23.59 -2.15
CA GLU A 393 20.56 -23.86 -2.34
C GLU A 393 20.01 -24.76 -1.23
N GLU A 394 20.71 -25.84 -0.89
CA GLU A 394 20.37 -26.71 0.26
C GLU A 394 20.39 -25.92 1.58
N THR A 395 21.38 -25.04 1.74
CA THR A 395 21.48 -24.17 2.92
C THR A 395 20.29 -23.22 3.02
N SER A 396 19.82 -22.69 1.89
CA SER A 396 18.67 -21.79 1.83
C SER A 396 17.36 -22.50 2.15
N GLN A 397 17.17 -23.73 1.66
CA GLN A 397 15.97 -24.53 1.91
C GLN A 397 15.92 -25.02 3.36
N TRP A 398 17.07 -25.43 3.91
CA TRP A 398 17.19 -25.77 5.33
C TRP A 398 16.84 -24.57 6.21
N LEU A 399 17.45 -23.40 5.94
CA LEU A 399 17.19 -22.20 6.71
C LEU A 399 15.70 -21.82 6.65
N GLN A 400 15.11 -21.89 5.47
CA GLN A 400 13.68 -21.64 5.28
C GLN A 400 12.84 -22.57 6.16
N THR A 401 13.04 -23.88 6.05
CA THR A 401 12.23 -24.87 6.78
C THR A 401 12.35 -24.68 8.30
N GLU A 402 13.55 -24.49 8.83
CA GLU A 402 13.78 -24.33 10.26
C GLU A 402 13.17 -23.03 10.81
N VAL A 403 13.32 -21.92 10.08
CA VAL A 403 12.75 -20.63 10.50
C VAL A 403 11.24 -20.65 10.42
N GLU A 404 10.65 -21.22 9.36
CA GLU A 404 9.19 -21.35 9.23
C GLU A 404 8.59 -22.21 10.35
N ASN A 405 9.23 -23.34 10.68
CA ASN A 405 8.81 -24.20 11.79
C ASN A 405 8.90 -23.48 13.15
N TRP A 406 9.98 -22.74 13.36
CA TRP A 406 10.16 -21.95 14.59
C TRP A 406 9.13 -20.83 14.70
N LEU A 407 8.88 -20.08 13.62
CA LEU A 407 7.86 -19.03 13.60
C LEU A 407 6.46 -19.61 13.86
N LEU A 408 6.15 -20.77 13.29
CA LEU A 408 4.90 -21.47 13.54
C LEU A 408 4.76 -21.88 15.01
N ALA A 409 5.81 -22.41 15.62
CA ALA A 409 5.80 -22.80 17.03
C ALA A 409 5.61 -21.60 17.98
N GLN A 410 6.24 -20.46 17.67
CA GLN A 410 6.17 -19.26 18.52
C GLN A 410 4.87 -18.46 18.34
N THR A 411 4.35 -18.37 17.11
CA THR A 411 3.23 -17.46 16.77
C THR A 411 1.90 -18.15 16.51
N GLY A 412 1.91 -19.47 16.27
CA GLY A 412 0.77 -20.21 15.75
C GLY A 412 0.35 -19.80 14.33
N CYS A 413 1.14 -18.98 13.63
CA CYS A 413 0.88 -18.53 12.27
C CYS A 413 1.85 -19.18 11.30
N ALA A 414 1.34 -19.75 10.21
CA ALA A 414 2.17 -20.21 9.10
C ALA A 414 2.67 -18.99 8.30
N VAL A 415 3.97 -18.70 8.42
CA VAL A 415 4.65 -17.62 7.71
C VAL A 415 5.62 -18.24 6.71
N THR A 416 5.62 -17.79 5.46
CA THR A 416 6.59 -18.19 4.44
C THR A 416 7.84 -17.32 4.54
N PHE A 417 9.00 -17.94 4.72
CA PHE A 417 10.28 -17.26 4.87
C PHE A 417 11.14 -17.44 3.61
N ASN A 418 11.79 -16.39 3.13
CA ASN A 418 12.70 -16.52 1.98
C ASN A 418 14.13 -16.77 2.45
N GLY A 419 14.50 -18.04 2.59
CA GLY A 419 15.84 -18.44 3.03
C GLY A 419 16.95 -17.95 2.09
N ALA A 420 16.74 -17.95 0.78
CA ALA A 420 17.73 -17.50 -0.20
C ALA A 420 18.02 -16.00 -0.07
N ARG A 421 16.98 -15.19 0.13
CA ARG A 421 17.09 -13.74 0.37
C ARG A 421 17.81 -13.44 1.68
N ALA A 422 17.42 -14.11 2.76
CA ALA A 422 18.04 -13.94 4.07
C ALA A 422 19.55 -14.29 4.07
N LEU A 423 19.95 -15.36 3.37
CA LEU A 423 21.37 -15.69 3.17
C LEU A 423 22.10 -14.63 2.34
N GLY A 424 21.44 -14.08 1.32
CA GLY A 424 21.97 -12.97 0.53
C GLY A 424 22.26 -11.74 1.39
N HIS A 425 21.32 -11.36 2.26
CA HIS A 425 21.50 -10.27 3.21
C HIS A 425 22.69 -10.50 4.15
N LEU A 426 22.79 -11.69 4.73
CA LEU A 426 23.89 -12.02 5.64
C LEU A 426 25.25 -11.95 4.95
N ARG A 427 25.37 -12.45 3.71
CA ARG A 427 26.62 -12.37 2.93
C ARG A 427 27.01 -10.92 2.66
N ALA A 428 26.07 -10.09 2.20
CA ALA A 428 26.32 -8.67 1.94
C ALA A 428 26.75 -7.92 3.21
N LEU A 429 26.14 -8.21 4.35
CA LEU A 429 26.48 -7.62 5.64
C LEU A 429 27.87 -8.07 6.12
N THR A 430 28.22 -9.34 5.92
CA THR A 430 29.53 -9.89 6.29
C THR A 430 30.65 -9.25 5.47
N GLU A 431 30.43 -8.99 4.19
CA GLU A 431 31.37 -8.26 3.32
C GLU A 431 31.53 -6.79 3.75
N SER A 432 30.50 -6.20 4.38
CA SER A 432 30.54 -4.81 4.87
C SER A 432 31.08 -4.63 6.29
N LEU A 433 31.39 -5.71 7.01
CA LEU A 433 31.99 -5.65 8.36
C LEU A 433 33.27 -4.79 8.34
N GLY A 434 33.20 -3.62 8.98
CA GLY A 434 34.31 -2.64 9.06
C GLY A 434 34.21 -1.43 8.10
N THR A 435 33.23 -1.37 7.19
CA THR A 435 33.05 -0.24 6.25
C THR A 435 31.84 0.66 6.56
N CYS A 436 30.94 0.21 7.44
CA CYS A 436 29.80 0.98 7.92
C CYS A 436 29.87 1.21 9.44
N PRO A 437 29.62 2.44 9.93
CA PRO A 437 29.27 3.65 9.17
C PRO A 437 30.49 4.20 8.39
N PRO A 438 30.27 4.95 7.29
CA PRO A 438 31.37 5.56 6.56
C PRO A 438 32.21 6.43 7.52
N SER A 439 33.54 6.35 7.38
CA SER A 439 34.49 7.11 8.19
C SER A 439 34.15 8.61 8.15
N GLY A 440 33.65 9.16 9.26
CA GLY A 440 33.23 10.57 9.36
C GLY A 440 31.85 10.82 9.97
N PHE A 441 31.08 9.80 10.36
CA PHE A 441 29.85 10.03 11.10
C PHE A 441 30.14 10.71 12.46
N PRO A 442 29.53 11.87 12.76
CA PRO A 442 29.66 12.48 14.07
C PRO A 442 29.05 11.53 15.10
N LYS A 443 29.86 11.11 16.08
CA LYS A 443 29.33 10.48 17.29
C LYS A 443 28.56 11.57 18.02
N LEU A 444 27.24 11.44 18.09
CA LEU A 444 26.44 12.29 18.95
C LEU A 444 26.79 11.91 20.39
N ASP A 445 27.55 12.75 21.07
CA ASP A 445 27.79 12.59 22.50
C ASP A 445 26.44 12.75 23.23
N PRO A 446 25.98 11.74 24.00
CA PRO A 446 24.68 11.80 24.68
C PRO A 446 24.64 12.76 25.88
N ALA A 447 25.60 13.68 26.00
CA ALA A 447 25.72 14.60 27.12
C ALA A 447 26.28 15.97 26.69
N ALA A 448 25.57 16.67 25.81
CA ALA A 448 25.59 18.13 25.82
C ALA A 448 24.51 18.61 26.79
N THR A 449 24.76 18.43 28.10
CA THR A 449 24.01 19.17 29.11
C THR A 449 24.48 20.61 28.99
N ASP A 450 23.68 21.45 28.35
CA ASP A 450 23.88 22.90 28.32
C ASP A 450 24.13 23.38 29.76
N THR A 451 25.38 23.63 30.09
CA THR A 451 25.74 24.32 31.33
C THR A 451 25.61 25.80 30.99
N PRO A 452 24.64 26.53 31.55
CA PRO A 452 24.49 27.96 31.25
C PRO A 452 25.78 28.69 31.67
N PRO A 453 26.23 29.69 30.90
CA PRO A 453 27.45 30.40 31.22
C PRO A 453 27.29 31.09 32.58
N ALA A 454 28.26 30.85 33.46
CA ALA A 454 28.37 31.54 34.73
C ALA A 454 28.35 33.06 34.47
N GLY A 455 27.34 33.73 35.03
CA GLY A 455 27.23 35.18 34.96
C GLY A 455 28.43 35.87 35.63
N PRO A 456 28.77 37.09 35.20
CA PRO A 456 29.94 37.80 35.70
C PRO A 456 29.78 38.12 37.19
N ALA A 457 30.83 37.82 37.96
CA ALA A 457 30.95 38.21 39.35
C ALA A 457 30.83 39.74 39.47
N GLN A 458 29.81 40.20 40.19
CA GLN A 458 29.74 41.57 40.68
C GLN A 458 30.56 41.69 41.97
N GLN A 459 31.25 42.84 42.08
CA GLN A 459 32.07 43.30 43.18
C GLN A 459 31.31 43.42 44.51
#